data_AF-A6TV32-F1
#
_entry.id   AF-A6TV32-F1
#
_cell.length_a   1.000
_cell.length_b   1.000
_cell.length_c   1.000
_cell.angle_alpha   90.00
_cell.angle_beta   90.00
_cell.angle_gamma   90.00
#
_symmetry.space_group_name_H-M   'P 1'
#
loop_
_entity.id
_entity.type
_entity.pdbx_description
1 polymer ?
#
loop_
_entity_poly.entity_id
_entity_poly.type
_entity_poly.pdbx_seq_one_letter_code
_entity_poly.pdbx_strand_id
1 'polypeptide(L)' 'MEKKNKTEKVCPCGRIIADPNNKTGLCPKCQKTGINIGGALGVAGIVILVKKHGKKIIKGAINVIKNIK' A
#
# COMPACT_ATOMS: atom_id res chain seq x y z
N MET A 1 -3.98 -20.95 -36.56
CA MET A 1 -3.10 -21.54 -35.55
C MET A 1 -2.78 -20.46 -34.52
N GLU A 2 -3.11 -20.74 -33.27
CA GLU A 2 -3.34 -19.76 -32.20
C GLU A 2 -2.07 -19.00 -31.77
N LYS A 3 -2.18 -17.68 -31.65
CA LYS A 3 -1.13 -16.79 -31.14
C LYS A 3 -0.88 -17.12 -29.66
N LYS A 4 0.20 -17.84 -29.36
CA LYS A 4 0.72 -18.04 -28.00
C LYS A 4 1.27 -16.71 -27.45
N ASN A 5 0.39 -15.79 -27.05
CA ASN A 5 0.76 -14.66 -26.19
C ASN A 5 0.95 -15.19 -24.76
N LYS A 6 2.12 -15.82 -24.52
CA LYS A 6 2.55 -16.31 -23.21
C LYS A 6 2.87 -15.13 -22.28
N THR A 7 1.84 -14.52 -21.72
CA THR A 7 1.95 -13.73 -20.49
C THR A 7 1.43 -14.56 -19.32
N GLU A 8 1.73 -15.86 -19.32
CA GLU A 8 1.44 -16.75 -18.20
C GLU A 8 2.39 -16.38 -17.05
N LYS A 9 1.99 -15.41 -16.22
CA LYS A 9 2.78 -15.01 -15.06
C LYS A 9 2.52 -16.00 -13.93
N VAL A 10 3.57 -16.54 -13.34
CA VAL A 10 3.42 -17.41 -12.17
C VAL A 10 3.36 -16.54 -10.93
N CYS A 11 2.23 -16.61 -10.22
CA CYS A 11 2.09 -16.04 -8.89
C CYS A 11 3.11 -16.67 -7.94
N PRO A 12 3.68 -15.93 -6.96
CA PRO A 12 4.52 -16.50 -5.89
C PRO A 12 3.84 -17.63 -5.09
N CYS A 13 2.51 -17.68 -5.16
CA CYS A 13 1.65 -18.71 -4.58
C CYS A 13 1.54 -20.00 -5.43
N GLY A 14 2.23 -20.11 -6.57
CA GLY A 14 2.21 -21.25 -7.48
C GLY A 14 1.06 -21.27 -8.49
N ARG A 15 0.14 -20.29 -8.46
CA ARG A 15 -0.94 -20.20 -9.47
C ARG A 15 -0.43 -19.57 -10.77
N ILE A 16 -0.78 -20.19 -11.89
CA ILE A 16 -0.59 -19.62 -13.22
C ILE A 16 -1.64 -18.54 -13.45
N ILE A 17 -1.19 -17.32 -13.71
CA ILE A 17 -2.02 -16.19 -14.07
C ILE A 17 -1.99 -16.09 -15.59
N ALA A 18 -3.05 -16.59 -16.22
CA ALA A 18 -3.24 -16.48 -17.67
C ALA A 18 -3.89 -15.15 -18.09
N ASP A 19 -4.15 -14.25 -17.14
CA ASP A 19 -4.78 -12.96 -17.41
C ASP A 19 -3.74 -11.94 -17.93
N PRO A 20 -3.87 -11.47 -19.19
CA PRO A 20 -2.91 -10.55 -19.78
C PRO A 20 -3.00 -9.13 -19.20
N ASN A 21 -4.10 -8.78 -18.53
CA ASN A 21 -4.32 -7.47 -17.93
C ASN A 21 -3.79 -7.39 -16.48
N ASN A 22 -3.36 -8.50 -15.89
CA ASN A 22 -2.78 -8.48 -14.56
C ASN A 22 -1.36 -7.87 -14.56
N LYS A 23 -1.30 -6.56 -14.28
CA LYS A 23 -0.05 -5.81 -14.13
C LYS A 23 0.74 -6.22 -12.88
N THR A 24 0.05 -6.63 -11.82
CA THR A 24 0.68 -6.90 -10.51
C THR A 24 1.39 -8.25 -10.42
N GLY A 25 1.11 -9.20 -11.34
CA GLY A 25 1.69 -10.55 -11.29
C GLY A 25 1.28 -11.37 -10.06
N LEU A 26 0.30 -10.89 -9.28
CA LEU A 26 -0.20 -11.51 -8.06
C LEU A 26 -1.60 -12.07 -8.28
N CYS A 27 -1.88 -13.20 -7.63
CA CYS A 27 -3.23 -13.75 -7.57
C CYS A 27 -4.17 -12.82 -6.78
N PRO A 28 -5.49 -12.77 -7.06
CA PRO A 28 -6.41 -11.90 -6.32
C PRO A 28 -6.40 -12.15 -4.80
N LYS A 29 -6.18 -13.41 -4.38
CA LYS A 29 -6.01 -13.77 -2.97
C LYS A 29 -4.76 -13.11 -2.35
N CYS A 30 -3.65 -13.14 -3.09
CA CYS A 30 -2.35 -12.62 -2.71
C CYS A 30 -2.32 -11.09 -2.70
N GLN A 31 -2.99 -10.49 -3.68
CA GLN A 31 -3.17 -9.05 -3.77
C GLN A 31 -4.00 -8.53 -2.59
N LYS A 32 -5.09 -9.23 -2.23
CA LYS A 32 -5.90 -8.88 -1.05
C LYS A 32 -5.10 -8.96 0.25
N THR A 33 -4.27 -9.99 0.41
CA THR A 33 -3.35 -10.10 1.55
C THR A 33 -2.32 -8.99 1.55
N GLY A 34 -1.70 -8.69 0.41
CA GLY A 34 -0.71 -7.61 0.28
C GLY A 34 -1.27 -6.23 0.60
N ILE A 35 -2.51 -5.94 0.17
CA ILE A 35 -3.19 -4.68 0.49
C ILE A 35 -3.53 -4.60 1.98
N ASN A 36 -3.99 -5.68 2.60
CA ASN A 36 -4.27 -5.68 4.04
C ASN A 36 -3.00 -5.45 4.87
N ILE A 37 -1.89 -6.12 4.52
CA ILE A 37 -0.62 -5.96 5.23
C ILE A 37 -0.03 -4.58 4.95
N GLY A 38 0.00 -4.15 3.69
CA GLY A 38 0.50 -2.83 3.29
C GLY A 38 -0.31 -1.70 3.90
N GLY A 39 -1.64 -1.84 3.97
CA GLY A 39 -2.54 -0.91 4.64
C GLY A 39 -2.29 -0.85 6.14
N ALA A 40 -2.15 -2.02 6.80
CA ALA A 40 -1.84 -2.07 8.23
C ALA A 40 -0.47 -1.45 8.55
N LEU A 41 0.57 -1.75 7.77
CA LEU A 41 1.91 -1.16 7.92
C LEU A 41 1.91 0.34 7.62
N GLY A 42 1.16 0.78 6.62
CA GLY A 42 0.99 2.19 6.28
C GLY A 42 0.34 2.97 7.43
N VAL A 43 -0.76 2.45 7.98
CA VAL A 43 -1.44 3.06 9.13
C VAL A 43 -0.54 3.05 10.37
N ALA A 44 0.13 1.94 10.67
CA ALA A 44 1.07 1.86 11.79
C ALA A 44 2.23 2.86 11.64
N GLY A 45 2.79 3.02 10.44
CA GLY A 45 3.83 3.99 10.14
C GLY A 45 3.38 5.44 10.35
N ILE A 46 2.17 5.79 9.90
CA ILE A 46 1.58 7.11 10.12
C ILE A 46 1.35 7.35 11.62
N VAL A 47 0.78 6.37 12.34
CA VAL A 47 0.54 6.50 13.79
C VAL A 47 1.84 6.68 14.56
N ILE A 48 2.91 5.96 14.19
CA ILE A 48 4.23 6.12 14.82
C ILE A 48 4.83 7.50 14.52
N LEU A 49 4.74 7.97 13.27
CA LEU A 49 5.23 9.30 12.90
C LEU A 49 4.45 10.41 13.63
N VAL A 50 3.13 10.30 13.69
CA VAL A 50 2.27 11.22 14.46
C VAL A 50 2.56 11.10 15.95
N LYS A 51 2.83 9.92 16.51
CA LYS A 51 3.19 9.80 17.93
C LYS A 51 4.55 10.42 18.24
N LYS A 52 5.53 10.24 17.33
CA LYS A 52 6.90 10.75 17.48
C LYS A 52 7.00 12.26 17.24
N HIS A 53 6.29 12.79 16.26
CA HIS A 53 6.34 14.20 15.87
C HIS A 53 5.10 15.00 16.27
N GLY A 54 4.07 14.36 16.80
CA GLY A 54 2.78 14.98 17.12
C GLY A 54 2.89 16.11 18.12
N LYS A 55 3.76 16.01 19.13
CA LYS A 55 4.02 17.14 20.04
C LYS A 55 4.57 18.37 19.30
N LYS A 56 5.42 18.19 18.28
CA LYS A 56 5.94 19.29 17.45
C LYS A 56 4.85 19.85 16.53
N ILE A 57 4.05 18.99 15.90
CA ILE A 57 2.95 19.40 15.01
C ILE A 57 1.88 20.16 15.80
N ILE A 58 1.46 19.63 16.95
CA ILE A 58 0.49 20.26 17.85
C ILE A 58 1.03 21.58 18.38
N LYS A 59 2.30 21.62 18.82
CA LYS A 59 2.91 22.87 19.32
C LYS A 59 3.04 23.92 18.21
N GLY A 60 3.38 23.53 16.99
CA GLY A 60 3.39 24.40 15.82
C GLY A 60 2.00 24.93 15.49
N ALA A 61 0.99 24.06 15.46
CA ALA A 61 -0.39 24.44 15.19
C ALA A 61 -0.95 25.41 16.24
N ILE A 62 -0.72 25.14 17.53
CA ILE A 62 -1.12 26.03 18.63
C ILE A 62 -0.40 27.38 18.52
N ASN A 63 0.89 27.38 18.17
CA ASN A 63 1.65 28.62 18.01
C ASN A 63 1.13 29.46 16.85
N VAL A 64 0.78 28.84 15.71
CA VAL A 64 0.18 29.52 14.56
C VAL A 64 -1.18 30.10 14.93
N ILE A 65 -2.05 29.35 15.62
CA ILE A 65 -3.35 29.85 16.08
C ILE A 65 -3.19 31.04 17.05
N LYS A 66 -2.21 30.98 17.95
CA LYS A 66 -1.89 32.09 18.87
C LYS A 66 -1.33 33.33 18.17
N ASN A 67 -0.63 33.17 17.05
CA ASN A 67 -0.03 34.28 16.30
C ASN A 67 -0.96 34.86 15.22
N ILE A 68 -2.06 34.18 14.90
CA ILE A 68 -3.11 34.67 14.00
C ILE A 68 -4.14 35.54 14.75
N LYS A 69 -4.16 35.47 16.09
CA LYS A 69 -5.02 36.28 16.95
C LYS A 69 -4.28 37.51 17.46
#